data_AF-A0A7S2X659-F1
#
_entry.id   AF-A0A7S2X659-F1
#
_cell.length_a   1.000
_cell.length_b   1.000
_cell.length_c   1.000
_cell.angle_alpha   90.00
_cell.angle_beta   90.00
_cell.angle_gamma   90.00
#
_symmetry.space_group_name_H-M   'P 1'
#
loop_
_entity.id
_entity.type
_entity.pdbx_description
1 polymer ?
#
loop_
_entity_poly.entity_id
_entity_poly.type
_entity_poly.pdbx_seq_one_letter_code
_entity_poly.pdbx_strand_id
1 'polypeptide(L)'
;ISGYSTMSTFPAAEPRSKRFKACKSVTLVIFSMVLLAVVGELTRKQLLRGHLWMNARGKFPAGKKATAGPLSRRNLAFGMTGLVSSAFSAKGDNLDIGEANYRSPDEGVIKFVRLFVTDDGKTHLKSCHVEGLDKKSTFGTVQYVRDLAGSSIDPKGIVFTQQLGDNPWHPAPNVQFVITLSGAWYVNTTDGGYVEMYPGDVLYQDDSKGNPKNGTHYSGTLHGKPCNQMIISVAVDPEKAKDDLCDW
;
A
#
# COMPACT_ATOMS: atom_id res chain seq x y z
N ILE A 1 24.17 -31.21 61.94
CA ILE A 1 24.06 -29.74 62.08
C ILE A 1 23.47 -29.25 60.75
N SER A 2 22.14 -29.32 60.62
CA SER A 2 21.19 -28.17 60.62
C SER A 2 21.49 -27.19 59.47
N GLY A 3 20.69 -27.16 58.39
CA GLY A 3 19.47 -26.34 58.28
C GLY A 3 19.85 -24.94 57.78
N TYR A 4 19.37 -24.40 56.66
CA TYR A 4 18.01 -23.88 56.49
C TYR A 4 17.65 -23.65 55.02
N SER A 5 16.38 -23.90 54.74
CA SER A 5 15.61 -23.54 53.55
C SER A 5 14.81 -22.26 53.87
N THR A 6 14.64 -21.35 52.91
CA THR A 6 13.50 -20.41 52.90
C THR A 6 13.06 -20.09 51.47
N MET A 7 11.87 -20.63 51.14
CA MET A 7 10.98 -20.19 50.07
C MET A 7 10.49 -18.76 50.34
N SER A 8 10.37 -17.96 49.28
CA SER A 8 9.64 -16.69 49.29
C SER A 8 8.35 -16.86 48.47
N THR A 9 7.23 -16.86 49.18
CA THR A 9 5.87 -16.80 48.64
C THR A 9 5.40 -15.33 48.63
N PHE A 10 4.97 -14.83 47.48
CA PHE A 10 4.22 -13.56 47.38
C PHE A 10 2.71 -13.82 47.44
N PRO A 11 1.93 -12.93 48.07
CA PRO A 11 0.51 -13.16 48.35
C PRO A 11 -0.42 -12.85 47.18
N ALA A 12 -1.56 -13.54 47.21
CA ALA A 12 -2.71 -13.37 46.33
C ALA A 12 -3.36 -11.98 46.47
N ALA A 13 -3.82 -11.43 45.35
CA ALA A 13 -4.70 -10.27 45.30
C ALA A 13 -6.03 -10.65 44.63
N GLU A 14 -7.13 -10.40 45.34
CA GLU A 14 -8.51 -10.50 44.87
C GLU A 14 -9.25 -9.18 45.22
N PRO A 15 -10.49 -8.94 44.76
CA PRO A 15 -10.81 -8.25 43.51
C PRO A 15 -11.38 -6.83 43.73
N ARG A 16 -11.25 -5.94 42.74
CA ARG A 16 -11.99 -4.65 42.70
C ARG A 16 -12.91 -4.55 41.51
N SER A 17 -14.20 -4.43 41.83
CA SER A 17 -15.34 -4.26 40.96
C SER A 17 -15.60 -2.78 40.59
N LYS A 18 -16.47 -2.61 39.57
CA LYS A 18 -17.24 -1.41 39.12
C LYS A 18 -16.59 -0.62 37.97
N ARG A 19 -17.30 -0.10 36.94
CA ARG A 19 -18.64 -0.22 36.32
C ARG A 19 -18.67 0.84 35.18
N PHE A 20 -19.44 0.60 34.10
CA PHE A 20 -19.84 1.52 32.98
C PHE A 20 -18.74 1.90 31.97
N LYS A 21 -18.96 1.88 30.64
CA LYS A 21 -20.14 2.26 29.84
C LYS A 21 -20.34 1.35 28.63
N ALA A 22 -21.49 0.66 28.58
CA ALA A 22 -22.12 0.25 27.32
C ALA A 22 -23.16 1.31 26.93
N CYS A 23 -23.56 1.32 25.65
CA CYS A 23 -24.60 2.13 25.03
C CYS A 23 -24.13 3.41 24.29
N LYS A 24 -23.53 3.21 23.11
CA LYS A 24 -23.56 4.17 21.98
C LYS A 24 -23.85 3.52 20.61
N SER A 25 -23.81 2.19 20.48
CA SER A 25 -23.93 1.53 19.16
C SER A 25 -25.36 1.28 18.66
N VAL A 26 -26.38 1.25 19.51
CA VAL A 26 -27.73 0.86 19.06
C VAL A 26 -28.48 2.02 18.37
N THR A 27 -28.24 3.26 18.79
CA THR A 27 -28.90 4.44 18.21
C THR A 27 -28.41 4.75 16.79
N LEU A 28 -27.16 4.40 16.45
CA LEU A 28 -26.58 4.69 15.14
C LEU A 28 -27.11 3.75 14.03
N VAL A 29 -27.43 2.50 14.38
CA VAL A 29 -27.97 1.51 13.43
C VAL A 29 -29.42 1.84 13.04
N ILE A 30 -30.23 2.30 13.99
CA ILE A 30 -31.64 2.66 13.74
C ILE A 30 -31.73 3.93 12.86
N PHE A 31 -30.85 4.91 13.05
CA PHE A 31 -30.83 6.12 12.21
C PHE A 31 -30.42 5.84 10.75
N SER A 32 -29.50 4.89 10.52
CA SER A 32 -29.05 4.49 9.18
C SER A 32 -30.15 3.81 8.37
N MET A 33 -30.95 2.95 9.01
CA MET A 33 -32.05 2.25 8.33
C MET A 33 -33.20 3.18 7.94
N VAL A 34 -33.51 4.20 8.75
CA VAL A 34 -34.55 5.19 8.44
C VAL A 34 -34.10 6.12 7.30
N LEU A 35 -32.82 6.49 7.25
CA LEU A 35 -32.29 7.35 6.19
C LEU A 35 -32.29 6.64 4.81
N LEU A 36 -31.95 5.36 4.76
CA LEU A 36 -32.03 4.55 3.53
C LEU A 36 -33.47 4.41 3.01
N ALA A 37 -34.45 4.26 3.90
CA ALA A 37 -35.85 4.19 3.51
C ALA A 37 -36.38 5.53 2.94
N VAL A 38 -35.98 6.67 3.52
CA VAL A 38 -36.43 8.00 3.05
C VAL A 38 -35.77 8.37 1.72
N VAL A 39 -34.49 8.05 1.53
CA VAL A 39 -33.76 8.34 0.28
C VAL A 39 -34.28 7.46 -0.88
N GLY A 40 -34.63 6.20 -0.62
CA GLY A 40 -35.24 5.30 -1.61
C GLY A 40 -36.62 5.76 -2.09
N GLU A 41 -37.45 6.29 -1.18
CA GLU A 41 -38.81 6.77 -1.53
C GLU A 41 -38.77 8.07 -2.36
N LEU A 42 -37.78 8.95 -2.13
CA LEU A 42 -37.59 10.20 -2.87
C LEU A 42 -37.08 9.97 -4.30
N THR A 43 -36.20 9.00 -4.50
CA THR A 43 -35.70 8.62 -5.84
C THR A 43 -36.78 7.95 -6.67
N ARG A 44 -37.64 7.13 -6.05
CA ARG A 44 -38.79 6.50 -6.74
C ARG A 44 -39.81 7.52 -7.22
N LYS A 45 -40.07 8.59 -6.46
CA LYS A 45 -41.01 9.66 -6.84
C LYS A 45 -40.47 10.60 -7.94
N GLN A 46 -39.15 10.79 -8.05
CA GLN A 46 -38.57 11.57 -9.14
C GLN A 46 -38.53 10.82 -10.48
N LEU A 47 -38.24 9.51 -10.47
CA LEU A 47 -38.28 8.66 -11.67
C LEU A 47 -39.70 8.54 -12.27
N LEU A 48 -40.73 8.47 -11.43
CA LEU A 48 -42.13 8.45 -11.90
C LEU A 48 -42.60 9.78 -12.48
N ARG A 49 -42.04 10.93 -12.05
CA ARG A 49 -42.34 12.24 -12.65
C ARG A 49 -41.61 12.47 -13.98
N GLY A 50 -40.42 11.91 -14.16
CA GLY A 50 -39.69 11.96 -15.44
C GLY A 50 -40.38 11.19 -16.56
N HIS A 51 -40.95 10.02 -16.24
CA HIS A 51 -41.65 9.19 -17.23
C HIS A 51 -43.01 9.75 -17.68
N LEU A 52 -43.67 10.59 -16.87
CA LEU A 52 -44.92 11.25 -17.27
C LEU A 52 -44.72 12.45 -18.21
N TRP A 53 -43.50 12.99 -18.30
CA TRP A 53 -43.21 14.17 -19.13
C TRP A 53 -42.79 13.83 -20.56
N MET A 54 -42.37 12.59 -20.84
CA MET A 54 -41.88 12.18 -22.16
C MET A 54 -42.95 11.66 -23.14
N ASN A 55 -44.21 11.50 -22.73
CA ASN A 55 -45.29 10.99 -23.59
C ASN A 55 -46.28 12.06 -24.11
N ALA A 56 -46.02 13.36 -23.87
CA ALA A 56 -46.88 14.43 -24.34
C ALA A 56 -46.12 15.39 -25.26
N ARG A 57 -45.87 14.97 -26.51
CA ARG A 57 -45.72 15.87 -27.67
C ARG A 57 -45.85 15.12 -28.99
N GLY A 58 -47.09 15.07 -29.46
CA GLY A 58 -47.44 14.75 -30.84
C GLY A 58 -47.13 15.91 -31.80
N LYS A 59 -46.89 15.51 -33.05
CA LYS A 59 -46.59 16.19 -34.32
C LYS A 59 -47.15 17.61 -34.58
N PHE A 60 -46.38 18.34 -35.42
CA PHE A 60 -46.71 19.24 -36.57
C PHE A 60 -46.08 20.66 -36.50
N PRO A 61 -45.95 21.41 -37.62
CA PRO A 61 -45.01 21.22 -38.74
C PRO A 61 -44.16 22.49 -39.02
N ALA A 62 -43.36 22.44 -40.09
CA ALA A 62 -42.41 23.44 -40.55
C ALA A 62 -43.03 24.79 -41.00
N GLY A 63 -42.25 25.87 -40.78
CA GLY A 63 -42.21 27.04 -41.65
C GLY A 63 -42.69 28.37 -41.05
N LYS A 64 -41.74 29.23 -40.64
CA LYS A 64 -41.51 30.61 -41.17
C LYS A 64 -40.59 31.41 -40.24
N LYS A 65 -39.70 32.19 -40.86
CA LYS A 65 -38.78 33.15 -40.25
C LYS A 65 -39.54 34.32 -39.63
N ALA A 66 -39.11 34.80 -38.47
CA ALA A 66 -39.35 36.17 -38.03
C ALA A 66 -38.20 36.67 -37.13
N THR A 67 -37.90 37.94 -37.32
CA THR A 67 -36.73 38.72 -36.92
C THR A 67 -36.73 39.17 -35.46
N ALA A 68 -35.53 39.47 -34.96
CA ALA A 68 -35.26 40.03 -33.63
C ALA A 68 -35.77 41.48 -33.46
N GLY A 69 -36.15 41.80 -32.22
CA GLY A 69 -36.39 43.16 -31.71
C GLY A 69 -36.57 43.12 -30.18
N PRO A 70 -35.94 44.03 -29.40
CA PRO A 70 -35.78 43.88 -27.95
C PRO A 70 -36.82 44.69 -27.16
N LEU A 71 -37.01 44.32 -25.88
CA LEU A 71 -37.60 45.05 -24.73
C LEU A 71 -38.26 43.99 -23.81
N SER A 72 -38.26 44.03 -22.49
CA SER A 72 -37.88 45.02 -21.49
C SER A 72 -37.88 44.28 -20.15
N ARG A 73 -36.99 44.69 -19.24
CA ARG A 73 -36.88 44.20 -17.86
C ARG A 73 -38.20 44.34 -17.11
N ARG A 74 -38.72 43.24 -16.55
CA ARG A 74 -39.53 43.28 -15.33
C ARG A 74 -39.18 42.14 -14.39
N ASN A 75 -38.86 42.56 -13.17
CA ASN A 75 -38.52 41.76 -12.00
C ASN A 75 -39.60 40.72 -11.70
N LEU A 76 -39.19 39.47 -11.50
CA LEU A 76 -39.93 38.55 -10.66
C LEU A 76 -38.93 37.90 -9.70
N ALA A 77 -38.91 38.43 -8.48
CA ALA A 77 -38.23 37.84 -7.35
C ALA A 77 -38.89 36.49 -7.04
N PHE A 78 -38.10 35.41 -7.10
CA PHE A 78 -38.47 34.13 -6.51
C PHE A 78 -37.42 33.74 -5.49
N GLY A 79 -37.89 33.49 -4.28
CA GLY A 79 -37.09 33.37 -3.07
C GLY A 79 -36.08 32.22 -3.11
N MET A 80 -34.85 32.55 -2.68
CA MET A 80 -33.89 31.55 -2.25
C MET A 80 -34.36 30.95 -0.92
N THR A 81 -34.96 29.76 -0.97
CA THR A 81 -35.05 28.90 0.20
C THR A 81 -33.74 28.11 0.27
N GLY A 82 -32.85 28.54 1.16
CA GLY A 82 -31.59 27.85 1.43
C GLY A 82 -31.84 26.47 2.02
N LEU A 83 -31.64 25.43 1.21
CA LEU A 83 -31.39 24.10 1.71
C LEU A 83 -29.91 24.06 2.13
N VAL A 84 -29.67 24.18 3.44
CA VAL A 84 -28.37 23.83 4.02
C VAL A 84 -28.23 22.32 3.86
N SER A 85 -27.59 21.90 2.76
CA SER A 85 -27.08 20.54 2.65
C SER A 85 -25.90 20.44 3.61
N SER A 86 -26.15 19.95 4.82
CA SER A 86 -25.11 19.42 5.68
C SER A 86 -24.52 18.20 4.97
N ALA A 87 -23.49 18.44 4.17
CA ALA A 87 -22.65 17.39 3.63
C ALA A 87 -22.01 16.67 4.82
N PHE A 88 -22.48 15.47 5.13
CA PHE A 88 -21.70 14.51 5.89
C PHE A 88 -20.43 14.23 5.09
N SER A 89 -19.33 14.85 5.48
CA SER A 89 -17.99 14.48 5.02
C SER A 89 -17.70 13.10 5.60
N ALA A 90 -17.98 12.06 4.82
CA ALA A 90 -17.33 10.80 5.02
C ALA A 90 -15.84 11.06 4.77
N LYS A 91 -15.05 11.12 5.84
CA LYS A 91 -13.61 10.86 5.76
C LYS A 91 -13.46 9.43 5.27
N GLY A 92 -13.58 9.23 3.96
CA GLY A 92 -12.83 8.17 3.31
C GLY A 92 -11.38 8.54 3.55
N ASP A 93 -10.64 7.63 4.16
CA ASP A 93 -9.19 7.68 4.11
C ASP A 93 -8.85 7.60 2.61
N ASN A 94 -8.75 8.76 1.96
CA ASN A 94 -8.14 8.84 0.66
C ASN A 94 -6.75 8.25 0.86
N LEU A 95 -6.51 7.10 0.22
CA LEU A 95 -5.19 6.52 0.06
C LEU A 95 -4.38 7.51 -0.78
N ASP A 96 -3.97 8.60 -0.15
CA ASP A 96 -3.17 9.65 -0.73
C ASP A 96 -1.73 9.13 -0.73
N ILE A 97 -1.49 8.14 -1.60
CA ILE A 97 -0.15 7.81 -2.04
C ILE A 97 0.30 8.97 -2.92
N GLY A 98 0.85 10.00 -2.27
CA GLY A 98 1.12 11.29 -2.88
C GLY A 98 1.83 11.19 -4.23
N GLU A 99 1.30 11.94 -5.20
CA GLU A 99 1.76 12.05 -6.59
C GLU A 99 3.17 12.67 -6.73
N ALA A 100 3.76 13.14 -5.63
CA ALA A 100 4.84 14.12 -5.61
C ALA A 100 6.19 13.65 -6.17
N ASN A 101 6.37 12.37 -6.50
CA ASN A 101 7.60 11.84 -7.13
C ASN A 101 7.32 10.69 -8.13
N TYR A 102 6.16 10.68 -8.79
CA TYR A 102 5.86 9.65 -9.79
C TYR A 102 6.72 9.82 -11.05
N ARG A 103 7.91 9.22 -11.06
CA ARG A 103 8.68 9.00 -12.28
C ARG A 103 8.25 7.67 -12.88
N SER A 104 7.64 7.73 -14.07
CA SER A 104 7.33 6.49 -14.81
C SER A 104 8.63 5.72 -15.09
N PRO A 105 8.67 4.41 -14.81
CA PRO A 105 9.81 3.58 -15.16
C PRO A 105 9.93 3.44 -16.68
N ASP A 106 11.13 3.10 -17.15
CA ASP A 106 11.33 2.73 -18.55
C ASP A 106 10.52 1.45 -18.86
N GLU A 107 9.96 1.38 -20.07
CA GLU A 107 9.14 0.24 -20.47
C GLU A 107 9.95 -1.06 -20.41
N GLY A 108 9.41 -2.08 -19.72
CA GLY A 108 10.07 -3.38 -19.58
C GLY A 108 11.29 -3.38 -18.67
N VAL A 109 11.51 -2.34 -17.86
CA VAL A 109 12.62 -2.27 -16.92
C VAL A 109 12.09 -2.27 -15.49
N ILE A 110 12.40 -3.33 -14.74
CA ILE A 110 12.11 -3.43 -13.30
C ILE A 110 13.44 -3.45 -12.55
N LYS A 111 13.77 -2.38 -11.84
CA LYS A 111 15.07 -2.20 -11.16
C LYS A 111 15.04 -2.77 -9.74
N PHE A 112 16.19 -3.25 -9.29
CA PHE A 112 16.44 -3.59 -7.89
C PHE A 112 17.92 -3.39 -7.55
N VAL A 113 18.23 -3.37 -6.26
CA VAL A 113 19.61 -3.34 -5.77
C VAL A 113 19.97 -4.73 -5.29
N ARG A 114 21.16 -5.22 -5.62
CA ARG A 114 21.71 -6.47 -5.09
C ARG A 114 22.81 -6.15 -4.09
N LEU A 115 22.72 -6.75 -2.92
CA LEU A 115 23.78 -6.89 -1.94
C LEU A 115 24.37 -8.28 -2.07
N PHE A 116 25.66 -8.35 -2.42
CA PHE A 116 26.35 -9.62 -2.64
C PHE A 116 27.67 -9.75 -1.91
N VAL A 117 28.07 -11.01 -1.65
CA VAL A 117 29.34 -11.34 -0.97
C VAL A 117 30.40 -11.86 -1.96
N THR A 118 31.58 -11.23 -1.98
CA THR A 118 32.75 -11.71 -2.74
C THR A 118 33.53 -12.78 -1.96
N ASP A 119 34.42 -13.49 -2.65
CA ASP A 119 35.18 -14.62 -2.07
C ASP A 119 36.08 -14.22 -0.89
N ASP A 120 36.46 -12.95 -0.79
CA ASP A 120 37.18 -12.38 0.36
C ASP A 120 36.27 -12.01 1.55
N GLY A 121 34.98 -12.34 1.48
CA GLY A 121 33.97 -12.07 2.52
C GLY A 121 33.48 -10.62 2.56
N LYS A 122 33.89 -9.77 1.60
CA LYS A 122 33.37 -8.41 1.52
C LYS A 122 31.98 -8.38 0.91
N THR A 123 31.15 -7.44 1.38
CA THR A 123 29.85 -7.16 0.79
C THR A 123 29.95 -5.96 -0.13
N HIS A 124 29.12 -5.97 -1.17
CA HIS A 124 29.09 -4.96 -2.24
C HIS A 124 27.65 -4.69 -2.64
N LEU A 125 27.41 -3.52 -3.25
CA LEU A 125 26.12 -3.15 -3.82
C LEU A 125 26.22 -3.05 -5.35
N LYS A 126 25.23 -3.57 -6.06
CA LYS A 126 25.10 -3.46 -7.52
C LYS A 126 23.66 -3.10 -7.88
N SER A 127 23.47 -2.13 -8.77
CA SER A 127 22.17 -1.89 -9.39
C SER A 127 21.93 -2.96 -10.45
N CYS A 128 20.80 -3.67 -10.33
CA CYS A 128 20.36 -4.71 -11.25
C CYS A 128 18.97 -4.34 -11.84
N HIS A 129 18.53 -5.13 -12.80
CA HIS A 129 17.17 -5.13 -13.30
C HIS A 129 16.73 -6.56 -13.55
N VAL A 130 15.42 -6.82 -13.46
CA VAL A 130 14.83 -8.11 -13.84
C VAL A 130 15.07 -8.28 -15.34
N GLU A 131 15.73 -9.36 -15.71
CA GLU A 131 16.04 -9.72 -17.09
C GLU A 131 14.92 -10.64 -17.63
N GLY A 132 14.99 -11.08 -18.89
CA GLY A 132 14.10 -12.14 -19.41
C GLY A 132 12.59 -11.88 -19.27
N LEU A 133 12.18 -10.61 -19.21
CA LEU A 133 10.78 -10.22 -19.18
C LEU A 133 10.11 -10.48 -20.54
N ASP A 134 9.05 -11.28 -20.54
CA ASP A 134 8.23 -11.50 -21.72
C ASP A 134 7.12 -10.45 -21.83
N LYS A 135 7.01 -9.79 -22.98
CA LYS A 135 5.88 -8.91 -23.27
C LYS A 135 4.66 -9.75 -23.64
N LYS A 136 3.71 -9.90 -22.71
CA LYS A 136 2.52 -10.76 -22.84
C LYS A 136 1.24 -9.96 -22.61
N SER A 137 0.16 -10.34 -23.30
CA SER A 137 -1.17 -9.82 -22.96
C SER A 137 -1.73 -10.61 -21.79
N THR A 138 -1.97 -9.92 -20.68
CA THR A 138 -2.47 -10.50 -19.44
C THR A 138 -3.76 -9.76 -19.07
N PHE A 139 -4.88 -10.47 -19.06
CA PHE A 139 -6.23 -9.92 -18.84
C PHE A 139 -6.60 -8.74 -19.76
N GLY A 140 -6.16 -8.78 -21.02
CA GLY A 140 -6.50 -7.77 -22.04
C GLY A 140 -5.56 -6.55 -22.08
N THR A 141 -4.58 -6.47 -21.19
CA THR A 141 -3.56 -5.41 -21.19
C THR A 141 -2.17 -6.01 -21.41
N VAL A 142 -1.32 -5.35 -22.20
CA VAL A 142 0.06 -5.78 -22.40
C VAL A 142 0.89 -5.48 -21.16
N GLN A 143 1.62 -6.48 -20.67
CA GLN A 143 2.49 -6.41 -19.50
C GLN A 143 3.83 -7.07 -19.81
N TYR A 144 4.89 -6.61 -19.15
CA TYR A 144 6.17 -7.32 -19.11
C TYR A 144 6.15 -8.25 -17.90
N VAL A 145 6.30 -9.54 -18.14
CA VAL A 145 6.09 -10.58 -17.14
C VAL A 145 7.26 -11.54 -17.15
N ARG A 146 7.84 -11.79 -15.99
CA ARG A 146 8.75 -12.91 -15.74
C ARG A 146 8.15 -13.74 -14.61
N ASP A 147 7.86 -15.00 -14.91
CA ASP A 147 7.48 -15.98 -13.91
C ASP A 147 8.76 -16.61 -13.36
N LEU A 148 8.93 -16.56 -12.04
CA LEU A 148 10.10 -17.16 -11.39
C LEU A 148 9.95 -18.66 -11.17
N ALA A 149 8.81 -19.27 -11.53
CA ALA A 149 8.61 -20.70 -11.49
C ALA A 149 9.71 -21.42 -12.31
N GLY A 150 10.46 -22.31 -11.65
CA GLY A 150 11.55 -23.07 -12.26
C GLY A 150 12.89 -22.32 -12.38
N SER A 151 12.94 -21.04 -11.97
CA SER A 151 14.17 -20.26 -11.87
C SER A 151 15.10 -20.78 -10.76
N SER A 152 16.24 -20.11 -10.55
CA SER A 152 17.14 -20.38 -9.42
C SER A 152 16.59 -19.90 -8.07
N ILE A 153 15.42 -19.26 -8.03
CA ILE A 153 14.85 -18.62 -6.85
C ILE A 153 13.48 -19.23 -6.54
N ASP A 154 13.30 -19.65 -5.30
CA ASP A 154 12.09 -20.30 -4.82
C ASP A 154 11.59 -19.61 -3.53
N PRO A 155 10.51 -18.81 -3.60
CA PRO A 155 9.95 -18.11 -2.44
C PRO A 155 9.48 -19.04 -1.33
N LYS A 156 9.90 -18.77 -0.09
CA LYS A 156 9.62 -19.62 1.09
C LYS A 156 8.71 -19.00 2.12
N GLY A 157 8.66 -17.68 2.19
CA GLY A 157 7.83 -17.02 3.20
C GLY A 157 7.80 -15.51 3.02
N ILE A 158 6.78 -14.90 3.61
CA ILE A 158 6.55 -13.46 3.57
C ILE A 158 6.47 -12.95 5.00
N VAL A 159 7.19 -11.87 5.28
CA VAL A 159 7.15 -11.16 6.58
C VAL A 159 6.88 -9.69 6.32
N PHE A 160 5.93 -9.12 7.06
CA PHE A 160 5.77 -7.67 7.16
C PHE A 160 6.47 -7.19 8.42
N THR A 161 7.33 -6.20 8.29
CA THR A 161 8.11 -5.68 9.42
C THR A 161 8.18 -4.17 9.38
N GLN A 162 8.45 -3.57 10.54
CA GLN A 162 8.70 -2.15 10.70
C GLN A 162 10.06 -1.97 11.39
N GLN A 163 11.03 -1.45 10.64
CA GLN A 163 12.34 -1.10 11.19
C GLN A 163 12.23 0.26 11.90
N LEU A 164 12.78 0.35 13.12
CA LEU A 164 12.65 1.54 13.98
C LEU A 164 13.96 2.32 14.16
N GLY A 165 15.09 1.77 13.71
CA GLY A 165 16.39 2.38 13.87
C GLY A 165 17.50 1.54 13.23
N ASP A 166 18.72 1.78 13.69
CA ASP A 166 19.90 1.12 13.16
C ASP A 166 20.01 -0.34 13.62
N ASN A 167 20.50 -1.18 12.71
CA ASN A 167 20.84 -2.56 12.91
C ASN A 167 22.36 -2.72 12.66
N PRO A 168 23.15 -3.05 13.70
CA PRO A 168 24.60 -3.21 13.60
C PRO A 168 25.02 -4.23 12.53
N TRP A 169 26.33 -4.29 12.22
CA TRP A 169 26.86 -5.27 11.26
C TRP A 169 26.40 -6.70 11.54
N HIS A 170 25.64 -7.29 10.62
CA HIS A 170 25.08 -8.63 10.74
C HIS A 170 24.86 -9.26 9.36
N PRO A 171 24.84 -10.59 9.27
CA PRO A 171 24.36 -11.28 8.07
C PRO A 171 22.82 -11.29 8.05
N ALA A 172 22.24 -11.34 6.85
CA ALA A 172 20.80 -11.54 6.69
C ALA A 172 20.36 -12.91 7.26
N PRO A 173 19.14 -13.06 7.83
CA PRO A 173 18.69 -14.35 8.35
C PRO A 173 18.61 -15.44 7.28
N ASN A 174 18.15 -15.08 6.08
CA ASN A 174 18.07 -15.91 4.89
C ASN A 174 18.45 -15.07 3.68
N VAL A 175 18.63 -15.73 2.53
CA VAL A 175 18.60 -15.02 1.25
C VAL A 175 17.18 -14.47 1.06
N GLN A 176 17.06 -13.19 0.74
CA GLN A 176 15.76 -12.51 0.79
C GLN A 176 15.67 -11.28 -0.10
N PHE A 177 14.44 -10.95 -0.48
CA PHE A 177 14.06 -9.65 -1.00
C PHE A 177 13.54 -8.79 0.15
N VAL A 178 13.91 -7.52 0.16
CA VAL A 178 13.33 -6.50 1.05
C VAL A 178 12.71 -5.42 0.18
N ILE A 179 11.39 -5.27 0.26
CA ILE A 179 10.61 -4.28 -0.48
C ILE A 179 10.23 -3.18 0.50
N THR A 180 10.59 -1.94 0.17
CA THR A 180 10.20 -0.78 0.97
C THR A 180 8.76 -0.40 0.66
N LEU A 181 7.89 -0.45 1.67
CA LEU A 181 6.46 -0.12 1.50
C LEU A 181 6.17 1.35 1.82
N SER A 182 6.80 1.88 2.88
CA SER A 182 6.66 3.29 3.30
C SER A 182 7.78 3.69 4.26
N GLY A 183 8.08 4.98 4.35
CA GLY A 183 9.28 5.46 5.06
C GLY A 183 10.52 5.25 4.19
N ALA A 184 11.71 5.27 4.80
CA ALA A 184 12.95 5.01 4.08
C ALA A 184 14.02 4.45 5.03
N TRP A 185 14.95 3.70 4.46
CA TRP A 185 16.04 3.04 5.19
C TRP A 185 17.29 3.03 4.32
N TYR A 186 18.42 2.61 4.87
CA TYR A 186 19.69 2.54 4.17
C TYR A 186 20.44 1.26 4.49
N VAL A 187 21.40 0.93 3.62
CA VAL A 187 22.32 -0.20 3.79
C VAL A 187 23.74 0.25 3.50
N ASN A 188 24.67 -0.17 4.36
CA ASN A 188 26.11 -0.05 4.14
C ASN A 188 26.73 -1.43 3.97
N THR A 189 27.69 -1.51 3.06
CA THR A 189 28.50 -2.71 2.82
C THR A 189 29.93 -2.54 3.31
N THR A 190 30.65 -3.64 3.48
CA THR A 190 31.99 -3.64 4.11
C THR A 190 33.07 -3.06 3.19
N ASP A 191 32.79 -2.92 1.90
CA ASP A 191 33.60 -2.17 0.94
C ASP A 191 33.35 -0.63 0.99
N GLY A 192 32.41 -0.18 1.84
CA GLY A 192 32.03 1.23 1.96
C GLY A 192 30.87 1.65 1.05
N GLY A 193 30.27 0.72 0.30
CA GLY A 193 29.05 0.97 -0.46
C GLY A 193 27.90 1.45 0.44
N TYR A 194 27.05 2.32 -0.11
CA TYR A 194 25.92 2.94 0.56
C TYR A 194 24.73 3.03 -0.40
N VAL A 195 23.54 2.68 0.07
CA VAL A 195 22.30 2.93 -0.68
C VAL A 195 21.17 3.31 0.26
N GLU A 196 20.37 4.28 -0.18
CA GLU A 196 19.09 4.63 0.43
C GLU A 196 17.96 3.95 -0.33
N MET A 197 17.01 3.38 0.40
CA MET A 197 15.89 2.63 -0.12
C MET A 197 14.59 3.34 0.28
N TYR A 198 13.84 3.74 -0.74
CA TYR A 198 12.58 4.50 -0.66
C TYR A 198 11.39 3.63 -1.06
N PRO A 199 10.13 4.09 -0.83
CA PRO A 199 8.95 3.31 -1.16
C PRO A 199 8.93 2.87 -2.64
N GLY A 200 8.78 1.57 -2.87
CA GLY A 200 8.84 0.95 -4.19
C GLY A 200 10.20 0.33 -4.53
N ASP A 201 11.28 0.70 -3.83
CA ASP A 201 12.59 0.10 -4.04
C ASP A 201 12.66 -1.33 -3.50
N VAL A 202 13.45 -2.16 -4.18
CA VAL A 202 13.67 -3.58 -3.86
C VAL A 202 15.16 -3.83 -3.64
N LEU A 203 15.51 -4.42 -2.50
CA LEU A 203 16.83 -4.96 -2.22
C LEU A 203 16.79 -6.49 -2.31
N TYR A 204 17.71 -7.10 -3.03
CA TYR A 204 18.04 -8.51 -2.90
C TYR A 204 19.30 -8.68 -2.05
N GLN A 205 19.25 -9.54 -1.03
CA GLN A 205 20.37 -9.78 -0.12
C GLN A 205 20.80 -11.25 -0.17
N ASP A 206 22.06 -11.50 -0.55
CA ASP A 206 22.66 -12.84 -0.54
C ASP A 206 23.69 -13.08 0.59
N ASP A 207 23.90 -12.08 1.46
CA ASP A 207 24.78 -12.16 2.64
C ASP A 207 24.14 -12.89 3.84
N SER A 208 23.42 -13.98 3.54
CA SER A 208 22.70 -14.75 4.53
C SER A 208 23.65 -15.45 5.52
N LYS A 209 23.14 -15.79 6.71
CA LYS A 209 23.83 -16.62 7.71
C LYS A 209 24.32 -17.96 7.17
N GLY A 210 23.68 -18.48 6.13
CA GLY A 210 24.06 -19.74 5.47
C GLY A 210 25.10 -19.56 4.35
N ASN A 211 25.47 -18.32 3.99
CA ASN A 211 26.45 -18.07 2.95
C ASN A 211 27.87 -18.41 3.47
N PRO A 212 28.62 -19.32 2.82
CA PRO A 212 29.94 -19.75 3.29
C PRO A 212 30.98 -18.63 3.29
N LYS A 213 30.74 -17.54 2.55
CA LYS A 213 31.63 -16.36 2.47
C LYS A 213 31.47 -15.43 3.68
N ASN A 214 30.47 -15.65 4.54
CA ASN A 214 30.25 -14.92 5.81
C ASN A 214 30.19 -13.39 5.68
N GLY A 215 29.48 -12.89 4.65
CA GLY A 215 29.26 -11.45 4.48
C GLY A 215 28.37 -10.85 5.57
N THR A 216 28.50 -9.54 5.78
CA THR A 216 27.64 -8.77 6.69
C THR A 216 27.30 -7.41 6.09
N HIS A 217 26.21 -6.83 6.57
CA HIS A 217 25.81 -5.46 6.25
C HIS A 217 25.39 -4.71 7.50
N TYR A 218 25.47 -3.39 7.43
CA TYR A 218 24.86 -2.49 8.40
C TYR A 218 23.63 -1.87 7.76
N SER A 219 22.55 -1.66 8.51
CA SER A 219 21.38 -0.99 7.97
C SER A 219 20.73 -0.10 9.01
N GLY A 220 19.89 0.83 8.57
CA GLY A 220 19.23 1.75 9.48
C GLY A 220 18.10 2.50 8.84
N THR A 221 17.31 3.21 9.63
CA THR A 221 16.25 4.05 9.10
C THR A 221 16.74 5.46 8.79
N LEU A 222 16.23 6.06 7.72
CA LEU A 222 16.56 7.45 7.42
C LEU A 222 15.86 8.39 8.42
N HIS A 223 16.64 9.35 8.91
CA HIS A 223 16.19 10.41 9.83
C HIS A 223 15.52 9.90 11.12
N GLY A 224 15.84 8.67 11.56
CA GLY A 224 15.25 8.06 12.75
C GLY A 224 13.73 7.86 12.65
N LYS A 225 13.20 7.73 11.43
CA LYS A 225 11.77 7.51 11.19
C LYS A 225 11.50 6.03 10.90
N PRO A 226 10.39 5.45 11.37
CA PRO A 226 10.05 4.06 11.05
C PRO A 226 9.99 3.79 9.54
N CYS A 227 10.43 2.61 9.13
CA CYS A 227 10.33 2.13 7.75
C CYS A 227 9.57 0.81 7.71
N ASN A 228 8.47 0.76 6.95
CA ASN A 228 7.69 -0.46 6.76
C ASN A 228 8.23 -1.22 5.56
N GLN A 229 8.45 -2.52 5.72
CA GLN A 229 9.06 -3.39 4.73
C GLN A 229 8.23 -4.67 4.58
N MET A 230 8.21 -5.20 3.36
CA MET A 230 7.84 -6.59 3.10
C MET A 230 9.11 -7.36 2.77
N ILE A 231 9.34 -8.47 3.47
CA ILE A 231 10.46 -9.35 3.25
C ILE A 231 9.94 -10.65 2.64
N ILE A 232 10.55 -11.06 1.52
CA ILE A 232 10.30 -12.36 0.90
C ILE A 232 11.56 -13.20 1.05
N SER A 233 11.52 -14.19 1.94
CA SER A 233 12.61 -15.16 2.07
C SER A 233 12.59 -16.09 0.87
N VAL A 234 13.76 -16.40 0.32
CA VAL A 234 13.88 -17.29 -0.84
C VAL A 234 14.94 -18.36 -0.58
N ALA A 235 14.70 -19.56 -1.13
CA ALA A 235 15.74 -20.53 -1.34
C ALA A 235 16.38 -20.29 -2.70
N VAL A 236 17.70 -20.47 -2.77
CA VAL A 236 18.46 -20.38 -4.01
C VAL A 236 18.95 -21.76 -4.38
N ASP A 237 18.66 -22.18 -5.61
CA ASP A 237 19.20 -23.41 -6.18
C ASP A 237 20.68 -23.17 -6.57
N PRO A 238 21.65 -23.77 -5.86
CA PRO A 238 23.07 -23.53 -6.12
C PRO A 238 23.53 -24.02 -7.48
N GLU A 239 22.84 -24.98 -8.12
CA GLU A 239 23.19 -25.46 -9.46
C GLU A 239 22.78 -24.47 -10.55
N LYS A 240 21.80 -23.61 -10.26
CA LYS A 240 21.28 -22.60 -11.20
C LYS A 240 21.73 -21.18 -10.86
N ALA A 241 22.21 -20.96 -9.64
CA ALA A 241 22.72 -19.69 -9.18
C ALA A 241 24.09 -19.40 -9.79
N LYS A 242 24.13 -18.50 -10.78
CA LYS A 242 25.39 -17.97 -11.33
C LYS A 242 25.89 -16.82 -10.45
N ASP A 243 27.20 -16.61 -10.36
CA ASP A 243 27.78 -15.53 -9.54
C ASP A 243 27.25 -14.11 -9.90
N ASP A 244 26.79 -13.92 -11.15
CA ASP A 244 26.14 -12.69 -11.61
C ASP A 244 24.60 -12.74 -11.51
N LEU A 245 24.06 -13.01 -10.31
CA LEU A 245 22.61 -13.00 -9.98
C LEU A 245 21.89 -11.65 -10.18
N CYS A 246 22.30 -10.80 -11.11
CA CYS A 246 21.39 -9.76 -11.63
C CYS A 246 20.36 -10.34 -12.61
N ASP A 247 20.61 -11.52 -13.22
CA ASP A 247 19.67 -12.18 -14.14
C ASP A 247 18.52 -12.85 -13.37
N TRP A 248 17.51 -12.05 -13.07
CA TRP A 248 16.30 -12.44 -12.35
C TRP A 248 15.10 -12.40 -13.24
#